data_AF-A0A1Y3MSP5-F1
#
_entry.id   AF-A0A1Y3MSP5-F1
#
_cell.length_a   1.000
_cell.length_b   1.000
_cell.length_c   1.000
_cell.angle_alpha   90.00
_cell.angle_beta   90.00
_cell.angle_gamma   90.00
#
_symmetry.space_group_name_H-M   'P 1'
#
loop_
_entity.id
_entity.type
_entity.pdbx_description
1 polymer ?
#
loop_
_entity_poly.entity_id
_entity_poly.type
_entity_poly.pdbx_seq_one_letter_code
_entity_poly.pdbx_strand_id
1 'polypeptide(L)'
;MGKDDFLTPKAIANRIKAKGLQKLRWYCQMCEKQCRDENGFKCHCSSESHQRQMILFADSPDKFINSYSNDFKKEFLNLLSRRFGTRRVGANTVYQEYITDRNHLHMNATIWNTLTDFVKYLGKEGICEVEETEKGWFIKWIDRRPETLARQVKL
;
A
#
# COMPACT_ATOMS: atom_id res chain seq x y z
N MET A 1 34.01 -6.47 -14.37
CA MET A 1 32.71 -5.74 -14.35
C MET A 1 32.86 -4.59 -13.36
N GLY A 2 32.86 -3.34 -13.84
CA GLY A 2 33.15 -2.16 -13.01
C GLY A 2 32.03 -1.91 -11.99
N LYS A 3 32.41 -1.56 -10.76
CA LYS A 3 31.49 -1.17 -9.68
C LYS A 3 30.66 0.02 -10.18
N ASP A 4 29.36 -0.19 -10.38
CA ASP A 4 28.40 0.88 -10.70
C ASP A 4 28.29 1.80 -9.47
N ASP A 5 29.18 2.80 -9.42
CA ASP A 5 29.28 3.71 -8.29
C ASP A 5 28.05 4.64 -8.23
N PHE A 6 27.64 5.02 -7.00
CA PHE A 6 26.38 5.74 -6.77
C PHE A 6 26.29 7.04 -7.57
N LEU A 7 27.43 7.69 -7.85
CA LEU A 7 27.53 8.99 -8.51
C LEU A 7 27.79 8.91 -10.02
N THR A 8 27.79 7.71 -10.63
CA THR A 8 28.00 7.62 -12.08
C THR A 8 26.86 8.31 -12.85
N PRO A 9 27.14 8.92 -14.02
CA PRO A 9 26.11 9.52 -14.88
C PRO A 9 24.97 8.53 -15.21
N LYS A 10 25.31 7.25 -15.37
CA LYS A 10 24.34 6.16 -15.59
C LYS A 10 23.43 5.95 -14.36
N ALA A 11 23.99 5.86 -13.16
CA ALA A 11 23.21 5.72 -11.93
C ALA A 11 22.29 6.93 -11.70
N ILE A 12 22.79 8.14 -11.93
CA ILE A 12 22.01 9.38 -11.82
C ILE A 12 20.87 9.41 -12.85
N ALA A 13 21.16 9.12 -14.12
CA ALA A 13 20.16 9.07 -15.18
C ALA A 13 19.07 8.02 -14.89
N ASN A 14 19.44 6.87 -14.35
CA ASN A 14 18.48 5.84 -13.92
C ASN A 14 17.61 6.32 -12.77
N ARG A 15 18.15 7.02 -11.76
CA ARG A 15 17.34 7.59 -10.67
C ARG A 15 16.38 8.65 -11.16
N ILE A 16 16.82 9.52 -12.06
CA ILE A 16 15.95 10.56 -12.66
C ILE A 16 14.78 9.89 -13.41
N LYS A 17 15.07 8.86 -14.22
CA LYS A 17 14.04 8.09 -14.94
C LYS A 17 13.13 7.28 -14.01
N ALA A 18 13.61 6.93 -12.82
CA ALA A 18 12.83 6.27 -11.78
C ALA A 18 12.04 7.26 -10.91
N LYS A 19 12.10 8.58 -11.16
CA LYS A 19 11.25 9.56 -10.46
C LYS A 19 9.79 9.46 -10.90
N GLY A 20 8.87 9.68 -9.96
CA GLY A 20 7.42 9.58 -10.13
C GLY A 20 6.85 8.17 -9.88
N LEU A 21 5.52 8.07 -9.84
CA LEU A 21 4.83 6.79 -9.88
C LEU A 21 5.00 6.17 -11.28
N GLN A 22 5.44 4.91 -11.32
CA GLN A 22 5.52 4.12 -12.54
C GLN A 22 4.29 3.21 -12.67
N LYS A 23 4.12 2.57 -13.83
CA LYS A 23 2.96 1.70 -14.05
C LYS A 23 3.07 0.45 -13.16
N LEU A 24 2.06 0.24 -12.33
CA LEU A 24 1.97 -0.89 -11.40
C LEU A 24 2.00 -2.25 -12.11
N ARG A 25 1.56 -2.33 -13.37
CA ARG A 25 1.57 -3.57 -14.18
C ARG A 25 2.96 -4.20 -14.37
N TRP A 26 4.03 -3.47 -14.08
CA TRP A 26 5.42 -3.94 -14.17
C TRP A 26 6.09 -4.00 -12.80
N TYR A 27 5.32 -4.00 -11.72
CA TYR A 27 5.82 -4.12 -10.37
C TYR A 27 5.62 -5.54 -9.85
N CYS A 28 6.64 -6.12 -9.23
CA CYS A 28 6.52 -7.38 -8.52
C CYS A 28 6.45 -7.12 -7.01
N GLN A 29 5.32 -7.45 -6.38
CA GLN A 29 5.18 -7.32 -4.93
C GLN A 29 6.08 -8.28 -4.17
N MET A 30 6.23 -9.54 -4.63
CA MET A 30 7.03 -10.54 -3.92
C MET A 30 8.49 -10.09 -3.80
N CYS A 31 9.02 -9.54 -4.89
CA CYS A 31 10.39 -9.07 -4.97
C CYS A 31 10.56 -7.59 -4.62
N GLU A 32 9.47 -6.90 -4.25
CA GLU A 32 9.40 -5.45 -4.04
C GLU A 32 10.13 -4.65 -5.12
N LYS A 33 9.89 -5.04 -6.39
CA LYS A 33 10.70 -4.59 -7.52
C LYS A 33 9.86 -3.95 -8.62
N GLN A 34 10.11 -2.66 -8.84
CA GLN A 34 9.61 -1.95 -10.00
C GLN A 34 10.47 -2.24 -11.24
N CYS A 35 9.86 -2.85 -12.26
CA CYS A 35 10.44 -2.98 -13.59
C CYS A 35 10.01 -1.81 -14.48
N ARG A 36 10.88 -1.43 -15.40
CA ARG A 36 10.72 -0.21 -16.21
C ARG A 36 9.71 -0.36 -17.34
N ASP A 37 9.61 -1.56 -17.90
CA ASP A 37 8.78 -1.89 -19.04
C ASP A 37 8.42 -3.38 -19.00
N GLU A 38 7.62 -3.79 -19.97
CA GLU A 38 7.14 -5.16 -20.09
C GLU A 38 8.27 -6.17 -20.28
N ASN A 39 9.30 -5.83 -21.07
CA ASN A 39 10.41 -6.74 -21.31
C ASN A 39 11.24 -6.95 -20.04
N GLY A 40 11.54 -5.87 -19.31
CA GLY A 40 12.20 -5.93 -18.02
C GLY A 40 11.42 -6.76 -16.99
N PHE A 41 10.08 -6.64 -16.99
CA PHE A 41 9.23 -7.45 -16.12
C PHE A 41 9.27 -8.94 -16.50
N LYS A 42 9.20 -9.26 -17.80
CA LYS A 42 9.34 -10.65 -18.28
C LYS A 42 10.68 -11.26 -17.88
N CYS A 43 11.78 -10.54 -18.12
CA CYS A 43 13.12 -10.99 -17.70
C CYS A 43 13.21 -11.17 -16.18
N HIS A 44 12.56 -10.30 -15.40
CA HIS A 44 12.49 -10.45 -13.96
C HIS A 44 11.74 -11.72 -13.53
N CYS A 45 10.56 -11.99 -14.09
CA CYS A 45 9.78 -13.18 -13.77
C CYS A 45 10.51 -14.48 -14.15
N SER A 46 11.30 -14.47 -15.23
CA SER A 46 12.11 -15.61 -15.65
C SER A 46 13.40 -15.80 -14.83
N SER A 47 13.75 -14.87 -13.94
CA SER A 47 14.99 -14.95 -13.17
C SER A 47 14.88 -15.96 -12.02
N GLU A 48 15.99 -16.65 -11.74
CA GLU A 48 16.06 -17.64 -10.66
C GLU A 48 15.70 -17.03 -9.29
N SER A 49 16.12 -15.79 -9.04
CA SER A 49 15.79 -15.07 -7.79
C SER A 49 14.28 -14.91 -7.60
N HIS A 50 13.54 -14.59 -8.66
CA HIS A 50 12.09 -14.48 -8.61
C HIS A 50 11.46 -15.86 -8.41
N GLN A 51 11.90 -16.87 -9.16
CA GLN A 51 11.38 -18.24 -9.08
C GLN A 51 11.57 -18.83 -7.67
N ARG A 52 12.71 -18.61 -7.02
CA ARG A 52 12.96 -19.04 -5.65
C ARG A 52 11.97 -18.40 -4.66
N GLN A 53 11.69 -17.10 -4.80
CA GLN A 53 10.69 -16.45 -3.95
C GLN A 53 9.27 -16.99 -4.21
N MET A 54 8.94 -17.30 -5.47
CA MET A 54 7.64 -17.90 -5.80
C MET A 54 7.44 -19.28 -5.19
N ILE A 55 8.49 -20.09 -5.08
CA ILE A 55 8.43 -21.38 -4.39
C ILE A 55 8.12 -21.18 -2.91
N LEU A 56 8.79 -20.23 -2.24
CA LEU A 56 8.51 -19.90 -0.84
C LEU A 56 7.07 -19.42 -0.63
N PHE A 57 6.53 -18.67 -1.58
CA PHE A 57 5.14 -18.23 -1.56
C PHE A 57 4.15 -19.40 -1.74
N ALA A 58 4.43 -20.30 -2.69
CA ALA A 58 3.56 -21.44 -3.00
C ALA A 58 3.32 -22.36 -1.80
N ASP A 59 4.29 -22.46 -0.89
CA ASP A 59 4.16 -23.25 0.34
C ASP A 59 3.21 -22.63 1.37
N SER A 60 2.91 -21.33 1.31
CA SER A 60 2.07 -20.64 2.30
C SER A 60 1.44 -19.33 1.77
N PRO A 61 0.63 -19.38 0.70
CA PRO A 61 0.10 -18.17 0.04
C PRO A 61 -0.74 -17.31 1.00
N ASP A 62 -1.57 -17.94 1.84
CA ASP A 62 -2.43 -17.24 2.80
C ASP A 62 -1.63 -16.43 3.83
N LYS A 63 -0.47 -16.92 4.25
CA LYS A 63 0.37 -16.20 5.24
C LYS A 63 0.87 -14.88 4.67
N PHE A 64 1.34 -14.89 3.42
CA PHE A 64 1.83 -13.70 2.75
C PHE A 64 0.70 -12.70 2.50
N ILE A 65 -0.44 -13.16 1.96
CA ILE A 65 -1.61 -12.31 1.71
C ILE A 65 -2.10 -11.67 3.02
N ASN A 66 -2.17 -12.43 4.11
CA ASN A 66 -2.57 -11.91 5.41
C ASN A 66 -1.55 -10.91 5.98
N SER A 67 -0.24 -11.17 5.83
CA SER A 67 0.80 -10.21 6.23
C SER A 67 0.65 -8.90 5.46
N TYR A 68 0.54 -8.98 4.13
CA TYR A 68 0.37 -7.80 3.29
C TYR A 68 -0.91 -7.02 3.61
N SER A 69 -2.00 -7.73 3.90
CA SER A 69 -3.26 -7.10 4.29
C SER A 69 -3.13 -6.37 5.63
N ASN A 70 -2.42 -6.95 6.60
CA ASN A 70 -2.17 -6.32 7.89
C ASN A 70 -1.27 -5.08 7.76
N ASP A 71 -0.20 -5.17 6.98
CA ASP A 71 0.73 -4.05 6.75
C ASP A 71 0.04 -2.91 5.99
N PHE A 72 -0.70 -3.22 4.93
CA PHE A 72 -1.51 -2.25 4.19
C PHE A 72 -2.51 -1.54 5.11
N LYS A 73 -3.28 -2.30 5.89
CA LYS A 73 -4.27 -1.74 6.82
C LYS A 73 -3.60 -0.82 7.84
N LYS A 74 -2.49 -1.27 8.42
CA LYS A 74 -1.73 -0.51 9.42
C LYS A 74 -1.24 0.83 8.86
N GLU A 75 -0.58 0.82 7.70
CA GLU A 75 -0.04 2.04 7.09
C GLU A 75 -1.15 2.98 6.62
N PHE A 76 -2.24 2.45 6.05
CA PHE A 76 -3.39 3.26 5.69
C PHE A 76 -4.02 3.96 6.92
N LEU A 77 -4.22 3.24 8.03
CA LEU A 77 -4.78 3.81 9.26
C LEU A 77 -3.80 4.77 9.95
N ASN A 78 -2.50 4.51 9.88
CA ASN A 78 -1.46 5.43 10.35
C ASN A 78 -1.54 6.76 9.59
N LEU A 79 -1.68 6.72 8.25
CA LEU A 79 -1.87 7.90 7.44
C LEU A 79 -3.17 8.63 7.79
N LEU A 80 -4.27 7.89 7.86
CA LEU A 80 -5.60 8.42 8.16
C LEU A 80 -5.61 9.17 9.50
N SER A 81 -5.14 8.51 10.56
CA SER A 81 -5.12 9.06 11.91
C SER A 81 -4.18 10.27 12.07
N ARG A 82 -3.00 10.25 11.43
CA ARG A 82 -2.01 11.33 11.56
C ARG A 82 -2.37 12.58 10.75
N ARG A 83 -2.89 12.42 9.54
CA ARG A 83 -3.14 13.55 8.61
C ARG A 83 -4.56 14.08 8.68
N PHE A 84 -5.54 13.19 8.87
CA PHE A 84 -6.95 13.55 8.84
C PHE A 84 -7.58 13.53 10.23
N GLY A 85 -7.09 12.68 11.13
CA GLY A 85 -7.61 12.52 12.49
C GLY A 85 -9.03 11.97 12.46
N THR A 86 -9.92 12.54 13.27
CA THR A 86 -11.34 12.14 13.36
C THR A 86 -12.25 12.94 12.42
N ARG A 87 -11.69 13.60 11.40
CA ARG A 87 -12.47 14.33 10.39
C ARG A 87 -13.01 13.36 9.34
N ARG A 88 -14.22 13.64 8.84
CA ARG A 88 -14.78 12.95 7.68
C ARG A 88 -14.01 13.35 6.42
N VAL A 89 -13.48 12.37 5.70
CA VAL A 89 -12.68 12.56 4.48
C VAL A 89 -13.07 11.51 3.43
N GLY A 90 -12.96 11.85 2.14
CA GLY A 90 -13.17 10.89 1.06
C GLY A 90 -12.10 9.79 1.09
N ALA A 91 -12.50 8.53 1.04
CA ALA A 91 -11.60 7.38 1.08
C ALA A 91 -10.57 7.42 -0.05
N ASN A 92 -11.00 7.84 -1.25
CA ASN A 92 -10.11 7.99 -2.39
C ASN A 92 -9.04 9.05 -2.14
N THR A 93 -9.35 10.15 -1.45
CA THR A 93 -8.36 11.18 -1.10
C THR A 93 -7.23 10.60 -0.23
N VAL A 94 -7.60 9.80 0.78
CA VAL A 94 -6.63 9.14 1.66
C VAL A 94 -5.82 8.11 0.88
N TYR A 95 -6.45 7.33 0.01
CA TYR A 95 -5.77 6.35 -0.83
C TYR A 95 -4.82 7.00 -1.83
N GLN A 96 -5.21 8.11 -2.47
CA GLN A 96 -4.32 8.86 -3.37
C GLN A 96 -3.10 9.40 -2.63
N GLU A 97 -3.25 9.84 -1.38
CA GLU A 97 -2.12 10.24 -0.55
C GLU A 97 -1.24 9.05 -0.16
N TYR A 98 -1.84 7.90 0.17
CA TYR A 98 -1.13 6.66 0.50
C TYR A 98 -0.19 6.21 -0.64
N ILE A 99 -0.68 6.23 -1.88
CA ILE A 99 0.13 5.79 -3.04
C ILE A 99 1.19 6.81 -3.48
N THR A 100 1.30 7.98 -2.83
CA THR A 100 2.37 8.94 -3.14
C THR A 100 3.75 8.44 -2.73
N ASP A 101 3.83 7.59 -1.70
CA ASP A 101 5.05 6.84 -1.39
C ASP A 101 5.27 5.78 -2.48
N ARG A 102 6.47 5.68 -3.04
CA ARG A 102 6.75 4.66 -4.07
C ARG A 102 6.91 3.25 -3.52
N ASN A 103 7.17 3.13 -2.23
CA ASN A 103 7.35 1.85 -1.56
C ASN A 103 6.06 1.41 -0.85
N HIS A 104 4.94 2.06 -1.13
CA HIS A 104 3.64 1.65 -0.59
C HIS A 104 3.32 0.21 -1.01
N LEU A 105 2.67 -0.53 -0.12
CA LEU A 105 2.17 -1.85 -0.45
C LEU A 105 0.97 -1.70 -1.39
N HIS A 106 1.01 -2.37 -2.53
CA HIS A 106 -0.05 -2.28 -3.54
C HIS A 106 -1.29 -3.04 -3.07
N MET A 107 -2.45 -2.39 -3.08
CA MET A 107 -3.72 -2.98 -2.62
C MET A 107 -4.04 -4.35 -3.27
N ASN A 108 -3.68 -4.54 -4.55
CA ASN A 108 -3.88 -5.81 -5.27
C ASN A 108 -3.13 -7.02 -4.66
N ALA A 109 -2.18 -6.80 -3.75
CA ALA A 109 -1.49 -7.86 -3.02
C ALA A 109 -2.17 -8.26 -1.70
N THR A 110 -3.30 -7.62 -1.37
CA THR A 110 -4.05 -7.85 -0.13
C THR A 110 -5.32 -8.64 -0.42
N ILE A 111 -6.06 -9.01 0.64
CA ILE A 111 -7.40 -9.60 0.51
C ILE A 111 -8.45 -8.65 -0.06
N TRP A 112 -8.17 -7.34 -0.11
CA TRP A 112 -9.08 -6.34 -0.64
C TRP A 112 -8.68 -5.95 -2.06
N ASN A 113 -9.44 -6.41 -3.04
CA ASN A 113 -9.17 -6.12 -4.45
C ASN A 113 -9.58 -4.71 -4.87
N THR A 114 -10.45 -4.06 -4.09
CA THR A 114 -10.92 -2.70 -4.36
C THR A 114 -10.91 -1.85 -3.09
N LEU A 115 -10.77 -0.53 -3.27
CA LEU A 115 -10.84 0.42 -2.15
C LEU A 115 -12.20 0.34 -1.45
N THR A 116 -13.27 0.10 -2.20
CA THR A 116 -14.62 -0.08 -1.67
C THR A 116 -14.69 -1.27 -0.71
N ASP A 117 -14.13 -2.42 -1.07
CA ASP A 117 -14.13 -3.61 -0.21
C ASP A 117 -13.35 -3.35 1.08
N PHE A 118 -12.21 -2.68 0.97
CA PHE A 118 -11.42 -2.28 2.13
C PHE A 118 -12.18 -1.31 3.04
N VAL A 119 -12.83 -0.28 2.49
CA VAL A 119 -13.62 0.68 3.27
C VAL A 119 -14.79 -0.01 3.97
N LYS A 120 -15.53 -0.87 3.27
CA LYS A 120 -16.62 -1.65 3.86
C LYS A 120 -16.11 -2.52 5.02
N TYR A 121 -14.94 -3.14 4.87
CA TYR A 121 -14.28 -3.89 5.95
C TYR A 121 -13.98 -2.98 7.15
N LEU A 122 -13.39 -1.80 6.97
CA LEU A 122 -13.11 -0.86 8.06
C LEU A 122 -14.38 -0.44 8.83
N GLY A 123 -15.50 -0.28 8.11
CA GLY A 123 -16.81 -0.01 8.71
C GLY A 123 -17.35 -1.19 9.51
N LYS A 124 -17.27 -2.41 8.96
CA LYS A 124 -17.74 -3.63 9.62
C LYS A 124 -16.97 -3.93 10.91
N GLU A 125 -15.66 -3.69 10.92
CA GLU A 125 -14.82 -3.85 12.12
C GLU A 125 -14.99 -2.69 13.13
N GLY A 126 -15.75 -1.66 12.77
CA GLY A 126 -15.95 -0.46 13.58
C GLY A 126 -14.68 0.36 13.78
N ILE A 127 -13.69 0.23 12.90
CA ILE A 127 -12.44 1.00 12.94
C ILE A 127 -12.69 2.43 12.43
N CYS A 128 -13.55 2.54 11.42
CA CYS A 128 -13.99 3.81 10.86
C CYS A 128 -15.52 3.86 10.82
N GLU A 129 -16.08 5.06 10.99
CA GLU A 129 -17.42 5.36 10.49
C GLU A 129 -17.31 5.49 8.97
N VAL A 130 -18.18 4.80 8.23
CA VAL A 130 -18.17 4.77 6.76
C VAL A 130 -19.53 5.17 6.21
N GLU A 131 -19.50 5.94 5.13
CA GLU A 131 -20.70 6.48 4.50
C GLU A 131 -20.52 6.47 2.98
N GLU A 132 -21.50 5.93 2.26
CA GLU A 132 -21.53 5.99 0.80
C GLU A 132 -22.39 7.18 0.38
N THR A 133 -21.86 8.00 -0.53
CA THR A 133 -22.55 9.14 -1.11
C THR A 133 -22.46 9.10 -2.63
N GLU A 134 -23.18 9.97 -3.32
CA GLU A 134 -23.05 10.15 -4.78
C GLU A 134 -21.61 10.53 -5.21
N LYS A 135 -20.82 11.14 -4.32
CA LYS A 135 -19.42 11.51 -4.56
C LYS A 135 -18.43 10.38 -4.20
N GLY A 136 -18.93 9.21 -3.85
CA GLY A 136 -18.16 8.04 -3.43
C GLY A 136 -18.13 7.84 -1.91
N TRP A 137 -17.17 7.02 -1.47
CA TRP A 137 -17.04 6.58 -0.08
C TRP A 137 -16.31 7.61 0.79
N PHE A 138 -16.92 7.93 1.93
CA PHE A 138 -16.34 8.75 2.98
C PHE A 138 -16.02 7.89 4.20
N ILE A 139 -14.92 8.21 4.86
CA ILE A 139 -14.46 7.55 6.07
C ILE A 139 -14.14 8.58 7.14
N LYS A 140 -14.38 8.21 8.39
CA LYS A 140 -13.96 8.96 9.58
C LYS A 140 -13.37 7.99 10.58
N TRP A 141 -12.13 8.21 10.97
CA TRP A 141 -11.44 7.34 11.93
C TRP A 141 -12.06 7.45 13.32
N ILE A 142 -12.28 6.31 13.97
CA ILE A 142 -12.78 6.24 15.34
C ILE A 142 -11.57 6.15 16.28
N ASP A 143 -11.27 7.24 16.98
CA ASP A 143 -10.16 7.27 17.93
C ASP A 143 -10.54 6.57 19.24
N ARG A 144 -10.04 5.34 19.42
CA ARG A 144 -10.27 4.52 20.62
C ARG A 144 -9.12 4.59 21.63
N ARG A 145 -8.25 5.60 21.55
CA ARG A 145 -7.17 5.75 22.53
C ARG A 145 -7.74 5.95 23.94
N PRO A 146 -7.13 5.36 24.99
CA PRO A 146 -7.63 5.48 26.37
C PRO A 146 -7.80 6.92 26.83
N GLU A 147 -6.91 7.81 26.41
CA GLU A 147 -6.96 9.25 26.70
C GLU A 147 -8.22 9.91 26.10
N THR A 148 -8.56 9.55 24.86
CA THR A 148 -9.74 10.05 24.15
C THR A 148 -11.03 9.51 24.78
N LEU A 149 -11.05 8.22 25.15
CA LEU A 149 -12.17 7.60 25.86
C LEU A 149 -12.37 8.20 27.26
N ALA A 150 -11.30 8.45 28.01
CA ALA A 150 -11.35 9.07 29.33
C ALA A 150 -11.89 10.51 29.28
N ARG A 151 -11.70 11.22 28.17
CA ARG A 151 -12.29 12.55 27.95
C ARG A 151 -13.77 12.49 27.60
N GLN A 152 -14.22 11.43 26.89
CA GLN A 152 -15.63 11.23 26.55
C GLN A 152 -16.48 10.79 27.75
N VAL A 153 -15.93 10.00 28.68
CA VAL A 153 -16.65 9.57 29.91
C VAL A 153 -16.80 10.70 30.94
N LYS A 154 -15.99 11.76 30.84
CA LYS A 154 -16.02 12.92 31.76
C LYS A 154 -16.97 14.04 31.33
N LEU A 155 -17.63 13.90 30.18
CA LEU A 155 -18.70 14.78 29.69
C LEU A 155 -20.05 14.11 29.91
#